data_AF-Q8LWF0-F1
#
_entry.id   AF-Q8LWF0-F1
#
_cell.length_a   1.000
_cell.length_b   1.000
_cell.length_c   1.000
_cell.angle_alpha   90.00
_cell.angle_beta   90.00
_cell.angle_gamma   90.00
#
_symmetry.space_group_name_H-M   'P 1'
#
loop_
_entity.id
_entity.type
_entity.pdbx_description
1 polymer ?
#
loop_
_entity_poly.entity_id
_entity_poly.type
_entity_poly.pdbx_seq_one_letter_code
_entity_poly.pdbx_strand_id
1 'polypeptide(L)'
;GYYRLLEVDNRCIVPSLLQMRGLVTSDDVIHSWAIPSSSVKVDGVPGRINQVGLCFIYSGVFYGQCSELCGVNHSFMPVCVEAVSTKVFLNWIFENHSKDVNNSGVVDSANSFSLRGFLMGVFKKIVKVLKMLGSLYIMWFYYVLYYGLYVPAKFAVFGGCDLIQWTLKSCLAIAEWMWWFLFSPVDASIFAFSYLVGKVSSGLWFVVTSPVTAVVWLAKGVWKGVCAIVWFPLTAFEAWFDSMSSFTDNDTKNLVVWHIYRNTKEFVWALMERYKD
;
A
#
# COMPACT_ATOMS: atom_id res chain seq x y z
N GLY A 1 32.01 -28.23 -4.35
CA GLY A 1 32.12 -29.41 -5.22
C GLY A 1 31.06 -29.33 -6.29
N TYR A 2 31.32 -29.87 -7.48
CA TYR A 2 30.40 -29.83 -8.62
C TYR A 2 29.46 -31.06 -8.63
N TYR A 3 28.28 -30.90 -9.22
CA TYR A 3 27.34 -32.02 -9.40
C TYR A 3 27.77 -32.89 -10.59
N ARG A 4 28.04 -34.17 -10.30
CA ARG A 4 28.44 -35.15 -11.32
C ARG A 4 27.29 -35.37 -12.32
N LEU A 5 27.59 -35.23 -13.62
CA LEU A 5 26.68 -35.44 -14.75
C LEU A 5 25.50 -34.46 -14.88
N LEU A 6 25.50 -33.35 -14.13
CA LEU A 6 24.48 -32.29 -14.23
C LEU A 6 25.07 -30.92 -14.61
N GLU A 7 26.31 -30.66 -14.22
CA GLU A 7 27.00 -29.43 -14.60
C GLU A 7 27.38 -29.43 -16.08
N VAL A 8 27.38 -28.23 -16.67
CA VAL A 8 27.75 -27.95 -18.06
C VAL A 8 28.72 -26.78 -18.07
N ASP A 9 29.52 -26.67 -19.13
CA ASP A 9 30.49 -25.59 -19.29
C ASP A 9 29.79 -24.23 -19.46
N ASN A 10 28.79 -24.18 -20.33
CA ASN A 10 27.99 -22.98 -20.62
C ASN A 10 26.53 -23.20 -20.21
N ARG A 11 26.11 -22.46 -19.19
CA ARG A 11 24.72 -22.49 -18.70
C ARG A 11 23.84 -21.62 -19.58
N CYS A 12 22.60 -22.05 -19.77
CA CYS A 12 21.58 -21.23 -20.41
C CYS A 12 21.08 -20.18 -19.42
N ILE A 13 21.54 -18.93 -19.56
CA ILE A 13 21.16 -17.84 -18.66
C ILE A 13 19.83 -17.25 -19.15
N VAL A 14 18.87 -17.10 -18.23
CA VAL A 14 17.52 -16.59 -18.51
C VAL A 14 17.07 -15.58 -17.44
N PRO A 15 16.18 -14.64 -17.75
CA PRO A 15 15.61 -13.73 -16.76
C PRO A 15 14.54 -14.43 -15.91
N SER A 16 14.56 -14.17 -14.59
CA SER A 16 13.47 -14.52 -13.68
C SER A 16 12.33 -13.49 -13.74
N LEU A 17 11.12 -13.93 -13.39
CA LEU A 17 9.88 -13.14 -13.41
C LEU A 17 9.66 -12.45 -14.76
N LEU A 18 9.86 -13.17 -15.85
CA LEU A 18 9.63 -12.71 -17.21
C LEU A 18 9.05 -13.87 -18.03
N GLN A 19 8.02 -13.58 -18.84
CA GLN A 19 7.40 -14.58 -19.69
C GLN A 19 8.25 -14.78 -20.94
N MET A 20 8.70 -16.02 -21.16
CA MET A 20 9.57 -16.40 -22.27
C MET A 20 8.93 -17.48 -23.11
N ARG A 21 9.47 -17.64 -24.32
CA ARG A 21 9.09 -18.69 -25.27
C ARG A 21 10.35 -19.46 -25.65
N GLY A 22 10.39 -20.74 -25.32
CA GLY A 22 11.39 -21.69 -25.80
C GLY A 22 10.93 -22.34 -27.10
N LEU A 23 11.86 -22.51 -28.05
CA LEU A 23 11.66 -23.28 -29.26
C LEU A 23 12.66 -24.45 -29.22
N VAL A 24 12.16 -25.67 -29.26
CA VAL A 24 12.95 -26.90 -29.14
C VAL A 24 12.81 -27.72 -30.42
N THR A 25 13.93 -28.10 -31.00
CA THR A 25 14.04 -28.99 -32.17
C THR A 25 15.29 -29.83 -31.99
N SER A 26 15.45 -30.85 -32.84
CA SER A 26 16.71 -31.58 -32.98
C SER A 26 17.19 -31.54 -34.44
N ASP A 27 18.47 -31.82 -34.65
CA ASP A 27 19.10 -31.95 -35.98
C ASP A 27 19.36 -33.41 -36.37
N ASP A 28 19.64 -34.28 -35.41
CA ASP A 28 20.04 -35.68 -35.64
C ASP A 28 18.91 -36.69 -35.35
N VAL A 29 18.67 -36.97 -34.08
CA VAL A 29 17.69 -37.95 -33.58
C VAL A 29 16.72 -37.25 -32.62
N ILE A 30 15.73 -37.97 -32.10
CA ILE A 30 14.82 -37.38 -31.12
C ILE A 30 15.57 -37.23 -29.78
N HIS A 31 15.51 -36.03 -29.21
CA HIS A 31 15.94 -35.74 -27.84
C HIS A 31 14.75 -35.16 -27.05
N SER A 32 14.94 -34.92 -25.76
CA SER A 32 13.92 -34.23 -24.96
C SER A 32 14.56 -33.26 -23.98
N TRP A 33 14.19 -31.99 -24.12
CA TRP A 33 14.61 -30.91 -23.24
C TRP A 33 13.72 -30.91 -22.00
N ALA A 34 14.26 -31.40 -20.88
CA ALA A 34 13.51 -31.57 -19.65
C ALA A 34 14.21 -30.92 -18.46
N ILE A 35 13.45 -30.13 -17.70
CA ILE A 35 13.86 -29.50 -16.44
C ILE A 35 12.79 -29.84 -15.40
N PRO A 36 13.00 -30.88 -14.57
CA PRO A 36 11.97 -31.36 -13.64
C PRO A 36 11.49 -30.30 -12.66
N SER A 37 12.39 -29.45 -12.14
CA SER A 37 12.06 -28.41 -11.16
C SER A 37 11.21 -27.27 -11.71
N SER A 38 11.21 -27.05 -13.03
CA SER A 38 10.29 -26.12 -13.69
C SER A 38 9.08 -26.83 -14.31
N SER A 39 8.94 -28.15 -14.12
CA SER A 39 7.89 -28.98 -14.71
C SER A 39 7.81 -28.88 -16.24
N VAL A 40 8.95 -28.69 -16.91
CA VAL A 40 9.02 -28.61 -18.37
C VAL A 40 9.64 -29.88 -18.92
N LYS A 41 8.99 -30.50 -19.91
CA LYS A 41 9.54 -31.55 -20.77
C LYS A 41 9.00 -31.33 -22.18
N VAL A 42 9.91 -31.19 -23.15
CA VAL A 42 9.56 -30.96 -24.56
C VAL A 42 10.50 -31.75 -25.45
N ASP A 43 9.94 -32.56 -26.33
CA ASP A 43 10.73 -33.36 -27.25
C ASP A 43 11.28 -32.50 -28.38
N GLY A 44 12.57 -32.63 -28.68
CA GLY A 44 13.20 -32.08 -29.87
C GLY A 44 13.16 -33.13 -30.97
N VAL A 45 12.23 -32.97 -31.92
CA VAL A 45 12.08 -33.90 -33.04
C VAL A 45 12.71 -33.29 -34.30
N PRO A 46 13.56 -34.03 -35.03
CA PRO A 46 14.09 -33.56 -36.31
C PRO A 46 12.98 -33.16 -37.28
N GLY A 47 13.11 -31.98 -37.89
CA GLY A 47 12.12 -31.44 -38.83
C GLY A 47 10.85 -30.85 -38.20
N ARG A 48 10.76 -30.72 -36.86
CA ARG A 48 9.65 -30.05 -36.16
C ARG A 48 10.15 -29.12 -35.06
N ILE A 49 9.61 -27.90 -35.02
CA ILE A 49 9.91 -26.93 -33.95
C ILE A 49 8.75 -26.93 -32.94
N ASN A 50 9.02 -27.44 -31.73
CA ASN A 50 8.07 -27.42 -30.63
C ASN A 50 8.23 -26.13 -29.81
N GLN A 51 7.12 -25.49 -29.45
CA GLN A 51 7.09 -24.25 -28.67
C GLN A 51 6.65 -24.53 -27.22
N VAL A 52 7.34 -23.92 -26.25
CA VAL A 52 6.98 -23.97 -24.84
C VAL A 52 7.03 -22.59 -24.19
N GLY A 53 6.08 -22.30 -23.31
CA GLY A 53 6.11 -21.10 -22.47
C GLY A 53 6.97 -21.35 -21.23
N LEU A 54 7.91 -20.45 -20.95
CA LEU A 54 8.81 -20.55 -19.80
C LEU A 54 8.65 -19.32 -18.91
N CYS A 55 8.52 -19.52 -17.60
CA CYS A 55 8.52 -18.44 -16.61
C CYS A 55 9.13 -18.96 -15.30
N PHE A 56 10.33 -18.48 -14.95
CA PHE A 56 10.98 -18.83 -13.69
C PHE A 56 10.59 -17.81 -12.61
N ILE A 57 9.95 -18.29 -11.53
CA ILE A 57 9.41 -17.41 -10.47
C ILE A 57 10.53 -16.84 -9.57
N TYR A 58 11.61 -17.60 -9.40
CA TYR A 58 12.74 -17.22 -8.55
C TYR A 58 14.06 -17.37 -9.30
N SER A 59 15.07 -16.63 -8.85
CA SER A 59 16.44 -16.73 -9.38
C SER A 59 17.14 -17.95 -8.78
N GLY A 60 17.93 -18.66 -9.59
CA GLY A 60 18.62 -19.88 -9.17
C GLY A 60 19.08 -20.72 -10.36
N VAL A 61 19.74 -21.84 -10.08
CA VAL A 61 20.21 -22.79 -11.09
C VAL A 61 19.29 -24.00 -11.12
N PHE A 62 18.81 -24.34 -12.31
CA PHE A 62 17.87 -25.42 -12.59
C PHE A 62 18.58 -26.47 -13.45
N TYR A 63 18.57 -27.72 -12.98
CA TYR A 63 19.20 -28.83 -13.68
C TYR A 63 18.16 -29.72 -14.35
N GLY A 64 18.58 -30.33 -15.44
CA GLY A 64 17.80 -31.22 -16.28
C GLY A 64 18.69 -32.23 -16.98
N GLN A 65 18.07 -33.24 -17.58
CA GLN A 65 18.75 -34.24 -18.42
C GLN A 65 17.84 -34.61 -19.59
N CYS A 66 18.45 -35.15 -20.64
CA CYS A 66 17.68 -35.71 -21.74
C CYS A 66 16.69 -36.75 -21.25
N SER A 67 15.44 -36.63 -21.66
CA SER A 67 14.35 -37.52 -21.21
C SER A 67 13.77 -38.38 -22.35
N GLU A 68 14.48 -38.48 -23.47
CA GLU A 68 14.15 -39.35 -24.61
C GLU A 68 15.41 -40.03 -25.15
N LEU A 69 15.35 -41.35 -25.36
CA LEU A 69 16.54 -42.14 -25.68
C LEU A 69 17.15 -41.72 -27.02
N CYS A 70 18.37 -41.17 -26.98
CA CYS A 70 19.05 -40.59 -28.15
C CYS A 70 20.40 -41.24 -28.50
N GLY A 71 20.67 -42.44 -27.97
CA GLY A 71 21.88 -43.23 -28.28
C GLY A 71 22.78 -43.48 -27.09
N VAL A 72 24.06 -43.82 -27.35
CA VAL A 72 25.02 -44.28 -26.33
C VAL A 72 25.30 -43.21 -25.27
N ASN A 73 25.35 -41.94 -25.65
CA ASN A 73 25.65 -40.82 -24.75
C ASN A 73 24.41 -40.16 -24.15
N HIS A 74 23.25 -40.83 -24.20
CA HIS A 74 21.97 -40.27 -23.75
C HIS A 74 22.00 -39.72 -22.31
N SER A 75 22.70 -40.38 -21.38
CA SER A 75 22.85 -39.93 -19.98
C SER A 75 23.91 -38.84 -19.76
N PHE A 76 24.66 -38.47 -20.79
CA PHE A 76 25.82 -37.55 -20.72
C PHE A 76 25.55 -36.21 -21.40
N MET A 77 24.29 -35.84 -21.59
CA MET A 77 23.85 -34.54 -22.12
C MET A 77 22.91 -33.83 -21.14
N PRO A 78 23.45 -33.26 -20.05
CA PRO A 78 22.64 -32.50 -19.10
C PRO A 78 22.24 -31.14 -19.63
N VAL A 79 21.21 -30.58 -19.02
CA VAL A 79 20.71 -29.23 -19.24
C VAL A 79 20.90 -28.44 -17.96
N CYS A 80 21.47 -27.25 -18.04
CA CYS A 80 21.59 -26.34 -16.91
C CYS A 80 21.09 -24.95 -17.31
N VAL A 81 20.09 -24.46 -16.59
CA VAL A 81 19.48 -23.14 -16.80
C VAL A 81 19.70 -22.30 -15.55
N GLU A 82 20.26 -21.11 -15.72
CA GLU A 82 20.47 -20.15 -14.64
C GLU A 82 19.50 -18.99 -14.77
N ALA A 83 18.52 -18.93 -13.87
CA ALA A 83 17.59 -17.80 -13.80
C ALA A 83 18.20 -16.68 -12.96
N VAL A 84 18.40 -15.51 -13.58
CA VAL A 84 18.95 -14.32 -12.94
C VAL A 84 17.94 -13.18 -12.99
N SER A 85 18.09 -12.15 -12.15
CA SER A 85 17.19 -10.99 -12.23
C SER A 85 17.27 -10.31 -13.60
N THR A 86 16.16 -9.74 -14.07
CA THR A 86 16.07 -9.08 -15.39
C THR A 86 17.18 -8.04 -15.63
N LYS A 87 17.61 -7.32 -14.59
CA LYS A 87 18.70 -6.34 -14.68
C LYS A 87 20.06 -6.99 -14.94
N VAL A 88 20.36 -8.07 -14.22
CA VAL A 88 21.60 -8.84 -14.42
C VAL A 88 21.59 -9.48 -15.79
N PHE A 89 20.44 -10.00 -16.23
CA PHE A 89 20.28 -10.56 -17.57
C PHE A 89 20.52 -9.53 -18.68
N LEU A 90 19.96 -8.32 -18.55
CA LEU A 90 20.19 -7.23 -19.51
C LEU A 90 21.67 -6.86 -19.59
N ASN A 91 22.35 -6.72 -18.45
CA ASN A 91 23.78 -6.43 -18.42
C ASN A 91 24.58 -7.56 -19.09
N TRP A 92 24.24 -8.83 -18.81
CA TRP A 92 24.89 -9.98 -19.42
C TRP A 92 24.71 -10.01 -20.95
N ILE A 93 23.50 -9.72 -21.45
CA ILE A 93 23.25 -9.57 -22.90
C ILE A 93 24.11 -8.45 -23.47
N PHE A 94 24.10 -7.28 -22.84
CA PHE A 94 24.82 -6.12 -23.36
C PHE A 94 26.33 -6.33 -23.36
N GLU A 95 26.88 -6.99 -22.33
CA GLU A 95 28.31 -7.33 -22.25
C GLU A 95 28.70 -8.39 -23.30
N ASN A 96 27.87 -9.40 -23.55
CA ASN A 96 28.19 -10.41 -24.56
C ASN A 96 28.04 -9.85 -25.98
N HIS A 97 26.98 -9.08 -26.23
CA HIS A 97 26.83 -8.39 -27.50
C HIS A 97 27.95 -7.36 -27.70
N SER A 98 28.42 -6.67 -26.66
CA SER A 98 29.56 -5.76 -26.78
C SER A 98 30.87 -6.51 -26.97
N LYS A 99 31.06 -7.72 -26.42
CA LYS A 99 32.23 -8.57 -26.72
C LYS A 99 32.25 -9.03 -28.18
N ASP A 100 31.11 -9.39 -28.73
CA ASP A 100 30.99 -9.71 -30.15
C ASP A 100 31.27 -8.49 -31.04
N VAL A 101 30.84 -7.30 -30.61
CA VAL A 101 31.16 -6.02 -31.28
C VAL A 101 32.61 -5.59 -31.03
N ASN A 102 33.23 -5.88 -29.88
CA ASN A 102 34.57 -5.45 -29.49
C ASN A 102 35.70 -6.37 -29.95
N ASN A 103 35.40 -7.46 -30.65
CA ASN A 103 36.36 -8.04 -31.61
C ASN A 103 36.54 -7.13 -32.85
N SER A 104 35.75 -6.06 -32.97
CA SER A 104 36.07 -4.80 -33.64
C SER A 104 36.17 -3.69 -32.58
N GLY A 105 37.34 -3.57 -31.96
CA GLY A 105 37.51 -2.98 -30.62
C GLY A 105 36.93 -1.58 -30.36
N VAL A 106 36.22 -1.44 -29.24
CA VAL A 106 36.34 -0.35 -28.25
C VAL A 106 35.93 -0.90 -26.87
N VAL A 107 36.90 -1.08 -25.96
CA VAL A 107 36.64 -1.46 -24.57
C VAL A 107 36.21 -0.22 -23.79
N ASP A 108 34.92 -0.07 -23.52
CA ASP A 108 34.44 0.87 -22.48
C ASP A 108 33.91 0.09 -21.27
N SER A 109 34.79 -0.02 -20.28
CA SER A 109 34.51 -0.49 -18.94
C SER A 109 33.65 0.53 -18.19
N ALA A 110 32.37 0.26 -18.01
CA ALA A 110 31.52 1.06 -17.14
C ALA A 110 30.53 0.21 -16.34
N ASN A 111 31.01 -0.42 -15.28
CA ASN A 111 30.17 -0.81 -14.14
C ASN A 111 30.92 -0.54 -12.83
N SER A 112 31.08 0.74 -12.52
CA SER A 112 31.48 1.19 -11.18
C SER A 112 30.22 1.52 -10.39
N PHE A 113 30.07 0.90 -9.21
CA PHE A 113 29.02 1.19 -8.25
C PHE A 113 29.00 2.69 -7.94
N SER A 114 28.00 3.39 -8.46
CA SER A 114 27.82 4.82 -8.23
C SER A 114 27.29 5.06 -6.82
N LEU A 115 28.19 5.41 -5.89
CA LEU A 115 27.88 5.88 -4.54
C LEU A 115 26.78 6.96 -4.55
N ARG A 116 26.76 7.79 -5.61
CA ARG A 116 25.77 8.85 -5.85
C ARG A 116 24.35 8.30 -6.07
N GLY A 117 24.21 7.17 -6.77
CA GLY A 117 22.92 6.51 -6.99
C GLY A 117 22.34 5.91 -5.71
N PHE A 118 23.19 5.31 -4.89
CA PHE A 118 22.82 4.80 -3.57
C PHE A 118 22.42 5.95 -2.61
N LEU A 119 23.23 7.01 -2.53
CA LEU A 119 22.95 8.21 -1.74
C LEU A 119 21.62 8.88 -2.13
N MET A 120 21.33 8.98 -3.43
CA MET A 120 20.04 9.51 -3.92
C MET A 120 18.86 8.62 -3.55
N GLY A 121 19.03 7.29 -3.53
CA GLY A 121 18.01 6.34 -3.09
C GLY A 121 17.70 6.47 -1.60
N VAL A 122 18.75 6.59 -0.77
CA VAL A 122 18.65 6.81 0.68
C VAL A 122 17.97 8.16 0.97
N PHE A 123 18.39 9.23 0.27
CA PHE A 123 17.81 10.55 0.42
C PHE A 123 16.32 10.58 0.08
N LYS A 124 15.89 9.93 -1.02
CA LYS A 124 14.47 9.84 -1.38
C LYS A 124 13.64 9.12 -0.31
N LYS A 125 14.18 8.08 0.32
CA LYS A 125 13.48 7.39 1.43
C LYS A 125 13.38 8.28 2.67
N ILE A 126 14.45 8.99 3.03
CA ILE A 126 14.47 9.91 4.17
C ILE A 126 13.43 11.03 3.99
N VAL A 127 13.36 11.64 2.79
CA VAL A 127 12.36 12.68 2.48
C VAL A 127 10.94 12.15 2.60
N LYS A 128 10.67 10.91 2.17
CA LYS A 128 9.33 10.30 2.29
C LYS A 128 8.92 10.11 3.76
N VAL A 129 9.86 9.65 4.60
CA VAL A 129 9.62 9.47 6.04
C VAL A 129 9.40 10.83 6.73
N LEU A 130 10.22 11.83 6.42
CA LEU A 130 10.05 13.20 6.92
C LEU A 130 8.69 13.79 6.55
N LYS A 131 8.22 13.57 5.31
CA LYS A 131 6.90 14.04 4.87
C LYS A 131 5.75 13.36 5.64
N MET A 132 5.88 12.05 5.92
CA MET A 132 4.91 11.32 6.74
C MET A 132 4.88 11.83 8.18
N LEU A 133 6.05 12.01 8.80
CA LEU A 133 6.17 12.54 10.16
C LEU A 133 5.65 13.98 10.26
N GLY A 134 5.94 14.82 9.27
CA GLY A 134 5.40 16.17 9.18
C GLY A 134 3.87 16.19 9.12
N SER A 135 3.25 15.29 8.35
CA SER A 135 1.79 15.18 8.29
C SER A 135 1.17 14.78 9.63
N LEU A 136 1.79 13.84 10.35
CA LEU A 136 1.35 13.42 11.69
C LEU A 136 1.47 14.56 12.70
N TYR A 137 2.55 15.33 12.64
CA TYR A 137 2.78 16.48 13.52
C TYR A 137 1.74 17.59 13.30
N ILE A 138 1.42 17.92 12.04
CA ILE A 138 0.38 18.90 11.70
C ILE A 138 -0.99 18.43 12.22
N MET A 139 -1.31 17.14 12.04
CA MET A 139 -2.57 16.57 12.51
C MET A 139 -2.69 16.62 14.04
N TRP A 140 -1.59 16.36 14.76
CA TRP A 140 -1.55 16.49 16.22
C TRP A 140 -1.82 17.93 16.67
N PHE A 141 -1.14 18.92 16.08
CA PHE A 141 -1.37 20.34 16.39
C PHE A 141 -2.80 20.78 16.08
N TYR A 142 -3.38 20.31 14.97
CA TYR A 142 -4.77 20.58 14.63
C TYR A 142 -5.72 20.10 15.74
N TYR A 143 -5.56 18.86 16.20
CA TYR A 143 -6.45 18.31 17.24
C TYR A 143 -6.25 18.98 18.60
N VAL A 144 -5.00 19.28 18.98
CA VAL A 144 -4.69 19.98 20.23
C VAL A 144 -5.29 21.39 20.22
N LEU A 145 -5.13 22.15 19.13
CA LEU A 145 -5.67 23.50 19.04
C LEU A 145 -7.21 23.49 18.91
N TYR A 146 -7.78 22.56 18.14
CA TYR A 146 -9.22 22.48 17.94
C TYR A 146 -9.94 22.08 19.24
N TYR A 147 -9.57 20.95 19.84
CA TYR A 147 -10.25 20.45 21.04
C TYR A 147 -9.76 21.13 22.32
N GLY A 148 -8.49 21.50 22.40
CA GLY A 148 -7.92 22.12 23.59
C GLY A 148 -8.17 23.62 23.71
N LEU A 149 -8.32 24.34 22.58
CA LEU A 149 -8.38 25.81 22.59
C LEU A 149 -9.67 26.35 21.95
N TYR A 150 -10.02 25.90 20.75
CA TYR A 150 -11.20 26.40 20.04
C TYR A 150 -12.52 25.97 20.70
N VAL A 151 -12.68 24.70 21.06
CA VAL A 151 -13.93 24.21 21.68
C VAL A 151 -14.22 24.92 23.02
N PRO A 152 -13.28 25.03 23.97
CA PRO A 152 -13.50 25.77 25.22
C PRO A 152 -13.77 27.26 24.99
N ALA A 153 -13.02 27.91 24.08
CA ALA A 153 -13.23 29.32 23.75
C ALA A 153 -14.63 29.55 23.15
N LYS A 154 -15.09 28.65 22.27
CA LYS A 154 -16.44 28.69 21.70
C LYS A 154 -17.50 28.65 22.81
N PHE A 155 -17.39 27.69 23.74
CA PHE A 155 -18.33 27.60 24.86
C PHE A 155 -18.29 28.83 25.77
N ALA A 156 -17.11 29.38 26.05
CA ALA A 156 -16.97 30.57 26.89
C ALA A 156 -17.60 31.82 26.26
N VAL A 157 -17.37 32.04 24.96
CA VAL A 157 -17.90 33.22 24.25
C VAL A 157 -19.41 33.12 24.06
N PHE A 158 -19.91 32.01 23.51
CA PHE A 158 -21.36 31.86 23.29
C PHE A 158 -22.13 31.83 24.61
N GLY A 159 -21.62 31.12 25.63
CA GLY A 159 -22.22 31.12 26.96
C GLY A 159 -22.20 32.50 27.61
N GLY A 160 -21.14 33.28 27.41
CA GLY A 160 -21.06 34.67 27.88
C GLY A 160 -22.07 35.60 27.19
N CYS A 161 -22.20 35.51 25.86
CA CYS A 161 -23.19 36.29 25.11
C CYS A 161 -24.63 35.99 25.52
N ASP A 162 -24.97 34.72 25.73
CA ASP A 162 -26.31 34.31 26.17
C ASP A 162 -26.62 34.87 27.58
N LEU A 163 -25.63 34.86 28.48
CA LEU A 163 -25.77 35.44 29.82
C LEU A 163 -25.98 36.95 29.78
N ILE A 164 -25.24 37.65 28.92
CA ILE A 164 -25.40 39.10 28.72
C ILE A 164 -26.79 39.41 28.15
N GLN A 165 -27.24 38.65 27.14
CA GLN A 165 -28.56 38.85 26.54
C GLN A 165 -29.68 38.60 27.56
N TRP A 166 -29.54 37.58 28.40
CA TRP A 166 -30.47 37.31 29.49
C TRP A 166 -30.51 38.44 30.52
N THR A 167 -29.36 39.00 30.87
CA THR A 167 -29.23 40.11 31.83
C THR A 167 -29.91 41.37 31.30
N LEU A 168 -29.63 41.74 30.05
CA LEU A 168 -30.24 42.91 29.40
C LEU A 168 -31.76 42.79 29.29
N LYS A 169 -32.27 41.64 28.85
CA LYS A 169 -33.72 41.40 28.79
C LYS A 169 -34.37 41.48 30.17
N SER A 170 -33.67 41.02 31.22
CA SER A 170 -34.18 41.09 32.58
C SER A 170 -34.20 42.52 33.12
N CYS A 171 -33.19 43.34 32.82
CA CYS A 171 -33.18 44.76 33.16
C CYS A 171 -34.27 45.55 32.41
N LEU A 172 -34.48 45.28 31.12
CA LEU A 172 -35.53 45.93 30.32
C LEU A 172 -36.94 45.58 30.84
N ALA A 173 -37.18 44.32 31.20
CA ALA A 173 -38.46 43.91 31.78
C ALA A 173 -38.75 44.61 33.13
N ILE A 174 -37.71 44.86 33.94
CA ILE A 174 -37.85 45.64 35.19
C ILE A 174 -38.18 47.11 34.88
N ALA A 175 -37.54 47.69 33.88
CA ALA A 175 -37.82 49.07 33.45
C ALA A 175 -39.24 49.23 32.89
N GLU A 176 -39.70 48.28 32.07
CA GLU A 176 -41.10 48.23 31.60
C GLU A 176 -42.07 48.10 32.77
N TRP A 177 -41.79 47.21 33.73
CA TRP A 177 -42.62 47.08 34.93
C TRP A 177 -42.72 48.39 35.72
N MET A 178 -41.59 49.08 35.95
CA MET A 178 -41.56 50.38 36.62
C MET A 178 -42.36 51.45 35.87
N TRP A 179 -42.32 51.42 34.54
CA TRP A 179 -43.08 52.35 33.70
C TRP A 179 -44.59 52.12 33.84
N TRP A 180 -45.05 50.86 33.76
CA TRP A 180 -46.47 50.52 33.92
C TRP A 180 -46.98 50.84 35.33
N PHE A 181 -46.14 50.69 36.36
CA PHE A 181 -46.48 50.99 37.75
C PHE A 181 -46.85 52.47 37.97
N LEU A 182 -46.31 53.39 37.16
CA LEU A 182 -46.62 54.82 37.22
C LEU A 182 -48.00 55.18 36.63
N PHE A 183 -48.55 54.35 35.73
CA PHE A 183 -49.84 54.62 35.05
C PHE A 183 -50.99 53.79 35.62
N SER A 184 -50.78 52.49 35.86
CA SER A 184 -51.78 51.60 36.46
C SER A 184 -51.11 50.52 37.33
N PRO A 185 -51.29 50.56 38.66
CA PRO A 185 -50.64 49.60 39.55
C PRO A 185 -51.18 48.16 39.37
N VAL A 186 -52.43 48.03 38.91
CA VAL A 186 -53.08 46.73 38.70
C VAL A 186 -52.45 45.99 37.51
N ASP A 187 -52.29 46.64 36.35
CA ASP A 187 -51.71 45.98 35.16
C ASP A 187 -50.22 45.66 35.36
N ALA A 188 -49.49 46.52 36.07
CA ALA A 188 -48.11 46.27 36.46
C ALA A 188 -47.97 45.00 37.34
N SER A 189 -48.93 44.76 38.24
CA SER A 189 -48.93 43.56 39.09
C SER A 189 -49.16 42.27 38.29
N ILE A 190 -50.04 42.31 37.29
CA ILE A 190 -50.33 41.19 36.38
C ILE A 190 -49.10 40.89 35.51
N PHE A 191 -48.43 41.92 34.97
CA PHE A 191 -47.19 41.76 34.21
C PHE A 191 -46.08 41.11 35.04
N ALA A 192 -45.81 41.60 36.26
CA ALA A 192 -44.80 41.03 37.14
C ALA A 192 -45.06 39.55 37.47
N PHE A 193 -46.33 39.20 37.76
CA PHE A 193 -46.71 37.82 38.02
C PHE A 193 -46.47 36.92 36.81
N SER A 194 -46.91 37.34 35.61
CA SER A 194 -46.71 36.57 34.37
C SER A 194 -45.23 36.38 34.02
N TYR A 195 -44.41 37.42 34.23
CA TYR A 195 -42.96 37.37 34.00
C TYR A 195 -42.25 36.43 35.00
N LEU A 196 -42.61 36.49 36.29
CA LEU A 196 -42.08 35.58 37.32
C LEU A 196 -42.44 34.13 37.02
N VAL A 197 -43.70 33.84 36.66
CA VAL A 197 -44.15 32.50 36.28
C VAL A 197 -43.36 31.97 35.07
N GLY A 198 -43.15 32.79 34.05
CA GLY A 198 -42.33 32.42 32.89
C GLY A 198 -40.85 32.11 33.25
N LYS A 199 -40.25 32.90 34.16
CA LYS A 199 -38.88 32.65 34.64
C LYS A 199 -38.76 31.39 35.47
N VAL A 200 -39.72 31.10 36.35
CA VAL A 200 -39.76 29.85 37.11
C VAL A 200 -39.90 28.65 36.17
N SER A 201 -40.81 28.71 35.18
CA SER A 201 -41.01 27.63 34.21
C SER A 201 -39.76 27.35 33.36
N SER A 202 -39.09 28.40 32.87
CA SER A 202 -37.85 28.27 32.07
C SER A 202 -36.66 27.79 32.90
N GLY A 203 -36.54 28.23 34.16
CA GLY A 203 -35.54 27.75 35.10
C GLY A 203 -35.74 26.26 35.41
N LEU A 204 -36.98 25.84 35.67
CA LEU A 204 -37.33 24.44 35.89
C LEU A 204 -37.01 23.59 34.66
N TRP A 205 -37.34 24.10 33.46
CA TRP A 205 -37.01 23.45 32.19
C TRP A 205 -35.50 23.25 32.04
N PHE A 206 -34.69 24.29 32.25
CA PHE A 206 -33.23 24.20 32.17
C PHE A 206 -32.65 23.21 33.18
N VAL A 207 -33.12 23.24 34.43
CA VAL A 207 -32.67 22.32 35.49
C VAL A 207 -32.98 20.87 35.14
N VAL A 208 -34.08 20.61 34.44
CA VAL A 208 -34.45 19.25 34.03
C VAL A 208 -33.73 18.81 32.74
N THR A 209 -33.67 19.66 31.71
CA THR A 209 -33.16 19.25 30.39
C THR A 209 -31.64 19.19 30.29
N SER A 210 -30.92 20.10 30.96
CA SER A 210 -29.46 20.17 30.90
C SER A 210 -28.76 18.90 31.44
N PRO A 211 -29.12 18.35 32.62
CA PRO A 211 -28.52 17.10 33.09
C PRO A 211 -28.89 15.91 32.22
N VAL A 212 -30.14 15.83 31.73
CA VAL A 212 -30.57 14.73 30.85
C VAL A 212 -29.79 14.71 29.54
N THR A 213 -29.62 15.86 28.90
CA THR A 213 -28.84 15.98 27.66
C THR A 213 -27.36 15.64 27.86
N ALA A 214 -26.76 16.07 28.98
CA ALA A 214 -25.39 15.71 29.34
C ALA A 214 -25.22 14.20 29.55
N VAL A 215 -26.15 13.56 30.27
CA VAL A 215 -26.14 12.10 30.49
C VAL A 215 -26.29 11.34 29.19
N VAL A 216 -27.20 11.75 28.29
CA VAL A 216 -27.38 11.13 26.98
C VAL A 216 -26.13 11.27 26.11
N TRP A 217 -25.48 12.44 26.13
CA TRP A 217 -24.23 12.66 25.42
C TRP A 217 -23.11 11.76 25.93
N LEU A 218 -22.96 11.66 27.25
CA LEU A 218 -21.94 10.84 27.90
C LEU A 218 -22.18 9.34 27.63
N ALA A 219 -23.43 8.88 27.71
CA ALA A 219 -23.82 7.51 27.37
C ALA A 219 -23.50 7.17 25.89
N LYS A 220 -23.79 8.09 24.95
CA LYS A 220 -23.42 7.90 23.53
C LYS A 220 -21.89 7.86 23.33
N GLY A 221 -21.13 8.66 24.07
CA GLY A 221 -19.68 8.65 24.05
C GLY A 221 -19.10 7.33 24.54
N VAL A 222 -19.58 6.85 25.71
CA VAL A 222 -19.18 5.56 26.29
C VAL A 222 -19.55 4.40 25.37
N TRP A 223 -20.76 4.39 24.80
CA TRP A 223 -21.19 3.35 23.86
C TRP A 223 -20.28 3.28 22.64
N LYS A 224 -19.93 4.42 22.03
CA LYS A 224 -18.99 4.46 20.90
C LYS A 224 -17.60 3.94 21.30
N GLY A 225 -17.12 4.29 22.49
CA GLY A 225 -15.84 3.80 23.03
C GLY A 225 -15.83 2.28 23.23
N VAL A 226 -16.87 1.73 23.86
CA VAL A 226 -17.02 0.28 24.08
C VAL A 226 -17.11 -0.46 22.75
N CYS A 227 -17.92 0.01 21.81
CA CYS A 227 -18.01 -0.57 20.47
C CYS A 227 -16.64 -0.56 19.76
N ALA A 228 -15.86 0.52 19.86
CA ALA A 228 -14.54 0.59 19.26
C ALA A 228 -13.55 -0.43 19.88
N ILE A 229 -13.60 -0.61 21.21
CA ILE A 229 -12.76 -1.58 21.94
C ILE A 229 -13.12 -3.02 21.55
N VAL A 230 -14.39 -3.33 21.28
CA VAL A 230 -14.84 -4.67 20.87
C VAL A 230 -14.57 -4.93 19.38
N TRP A 231 -14.81 -3.94 18.51
CA TRP A 231 -14.60 -4.09 17.07
C TRP A 231 -13.13 -4.15 16.68
N PHE A 232 -12.24 -3.42 17.35
CA PHE A 232 -10.83 -3.39 17.00
C PHE A 232 -10.16 -4.78 17.03
N PRO A 233 -10.28 -5.59 18.11
CA PRO A 233 -9.74 -6.94 18.15
C PRO A 233 -10.33 -7.86 17.08
N LEU A 234 -11.64 -7.76 16.82
CA LEU A 234 -12.32 -8.57 15.79
C LEU A 234 -11.78 -8.26 14.40
N THR A 235 -11.66 -6.98 14.04
CA THR A 235 -11.08 -6.59 12.74
C THR A 235 -9.59 -6.94 12.63
N ALA A 236 -8.84 -6.85 13.72
CA ALA A 236 -7.43 -7.26 13.76
C ALA A 236 -7.28 -8.79 13.62
N PHE A 237 -8.19 -9.53 14.23
CA PHE A 237 -8.26 -10.99 14.11
C PHE A 237 -8.65 -11.37 12.68
N GLU A 238 -9.73 -10.84 12.12
CA GLU A 238 -10.13 -11.06 10.71
C GLU A 238 -8.97 -10.81 9.74
N ALA A 239 -8.27 -9.68 9.84
CA ALA A 239 -7.10 -9.38 9.02
C ALA A 239 -5.95 -10.40 9.21
N TRP A 240 -5.78 -10.94 10.42
CA TRP A 240 -4.81 -11.99 10.70
C TRP A 240 -5.24 -13.34 10.10
N PHE A 241 -6.52 -13.72 10.21
CA PHE A 241 -7.05 -14.91 9.55
C PHE A 241 -6.92 -14.82 8.04
N ASP A 242 -7.26 -13.68 7.45
CA ASP A 242 -7.12 -13.43 6.02
C ASP A 242 -5.65 -13.55 5.56
N SER A 243 -4.71 -13.07 6.38
CA SER A 243 -3.28 -13.23 6.11
C SER A 243 -2.80 -14.69 6.16
N MET A 244 -3.52 -15.56 6.89
CA MET A 244 -3.22 -16.98 7.03
C MET A 244 -3.96 -17.85 6.00
N SER A 245 -5.15 -17.45 5.57
CA SER A 245 -5.90 -18.12 4.51
C SER A 245 -5.45 -17.67 3.12
N SER A 246 -4.20 -18.01 2.76
CA SER A 246 -3.62 -17.66 1.46
C SER A 246 -4.19 -18.46 0.27
N PHE A 247 -5.18 -19.33 0.50
CA PHE A 247 -5.72 -20.24 -0.51
C PHE A 247 -6.85 -19.65 -1.37
N THR A 248 -7.50 -18.59 -0.92
CA THR A 248 -8.62 -17.94 -1.64
C THR A 248 -8.29 -16.57 -2.20
N ASP A 249 -7.22 -15.92 -1.71
CA ASP A 249 -6.88 -14.57 -2.14
C ASP A 249 -5.97 -14.58 -3.37
N ASN A 250 -6.41 -13.87 -4.42
CA ASN A 250 -5.66 -13.71 -5.66
C ASN A 250 -4.58 -12.62 -5.53
N ASP A 251 -4.44 -11.93 -4.40
CA ASP A 251 -3.48 -10.84 -4.25
C ASP A 251 -2.03 -11.25 -4.48
N THR A 252 -1.62 -12.43 -3.99
CA THR A 252 -0.27 -12.96 -4.25
C THR A 252 -0.05 -13.24 -5.74
N LYS A 253 -1.04 -13.84 -6.41
CA LYS A 253 -1.04 -14.08 -7.86
C LYS A 253 -0.99 -12.76 -8.63
N ASN A 254 -1.82 -11.79 -8.26
CA ASN A 254 -1.87 -10.46 -8.86
C ASN A 254 -0.52 -9.74 -8.71
N LEU A 255 0.12 -9.86 -7.54
CA LEU A 255 1.45 -9.30 -7.30
C LEU A 255 2.52 -9.95 -8.18
N VAL A 256 2.50 -11.28 -8.33
CA VAL A 256 3.44 -11.99 -9.22
C VAL A 256 3.21 -11.60 -10.68
N VAL A 257 1.96 -11.57 -11.13
CA VAL A 257 1.60 -11.12 -12.49
C VAL A 257 2.02 -9.67 -12.73
N TRP A 258 1.79 -8.79 -11.75
CA TRP A 258 2.22 -7.39 -11.82
C TRP A 258 3.74 -7.26 -11.94
N HIS A 259 4.50 -8.07 -11.19
CA HIS A 259 5.96 -8.11 -11.32
C HIS A 259 6.41 -8.62 -12.69
N ILE A 260 5.79 -9.66 -13.23
CA ILE A 260 6.08 -10.18 -14.58
C ILE A 260 5.81 -9.09 -15.63
N TYR A 261 4.66 -8.42 -15.55
CA TYR A 261 4.31 -7.33 -16.45
C TYR A 261 5.30 -6.17 -16.38
N ARG A 262 5.63 -5.72 -15.16
CA ARG A 262 6.61 -4.64 -14.95
C ARG A 262 7.97 -5.01 -15.53
N ASN A 263 8.49 -6.20 -15.21
CA ASN A 263 9.80 -6.64 -15.69
C ASN A 263 9.82 -6.79 -17.22
N THR A 264 8.72 -7.26 -17.82
CA THR A 264 8.59 -7.36 -19.29
C THR A 264 8.64 -5.98 -19.93
N LYS A 265 7.92 -4.99 -19.37
CA LYS A 265 7.95 -3.61 -19.87
C LYS A 265 9.35 -3.00 -19.76
N GLU A 266 10.02 -3.17 -18.61
CA GLU A 266 11.39 -2.67 -18.39
C GLU A 266 12.39 -3.33 -19.34
N PHE A 267 12.26 -4.65 -19.57
CA PHE A 267 13.11 -5.39 -20.48
C PHE A 267 12.96 -4.92 -21.93
N VAL A 268 11.71 -4.80 -22.40
CA VAL A 268 11.41 -4.31 -23.76
C VAL A 268 11.86 -2.86 -23.94
N TRP A 269 11.64 -2.00 -22.94
CA TRP A 269 12.11 -0.62 -22.98
C TRP A 269 13.63 -0.55 -23.12
N ALA A 270 14.37 -1.29 -22.28
CA ALA A 270 15.83 -1.30 -22.31
C ALA A 270 16.38 -1.78 -23.66
N LEU A 271 15.76 -2.79 -24.27
CA LEU A 271 16.12 -3.25 -25.61
C LEU A 271 15.80 -2.20 -26.68
N MET A 272 14.60 -1.61 -26.66
CA MET A 272 14.21 -0.56 -27.61
C MET A 272 15.12 0.66 -27.53
N GLU A 273 15.58 1.04 -26.33
CA GLU A 273 16.51 2.14 -26.14
C GLU A 273 17.90 1.82 -26.70
N ARG A 274 18.37 0.58 -26.54
CA ARG A 274 19.68 0.14 -27.04
C ARG A 274 19.75 0.04 -28.56
N TYR A 275 18.67 -0.40 -29.20
CA TYR A 275 18.57 -0.63 -30.65
C TYR A 275 17.74 0.44 -31.36
N LYS A 276 17.70 1.66 -30.81
CA LYS A 276 16.94 2.78 -31.37
C LYS A 276 17.58 3.40 -32.62
N ASP A 277 18.82 3.01 -32.90
CA ASP A 277 19.62 3.49 -34.04
C ASP A 277 19.35 2.69 -35.32
#